data_AF-A0A958P3V9-F1
#
_entry.id   AF-A0A958P3V9-F1
#
_cell.length_a   1.000
_cell.length_b   1.000
_cell.length_c   1.000
_cell.angle_alpha   90.00
_cell.angle_beta   90.00
_cell.angle_gamma   90.00
#
_symmetry.space_group_name_H-M   'P 1'
#
loop_
_entity.id
_entity.type
_entity.pdbx_description
1 polymer ?
#
loop_
_entity_poly.entity_id
_entity_poly.type
_entity_poly.pdbx_seq_one_letter_code
_entity_poly.pdbx_strand_id
1 'polypeptide(L)'
;LLLGSYELVLSSIKDLKLSIIAIFAVGCITGLLSFSKLLNWMFKKYHDLTVAILTGFLVGSLNKIWPWKTSLSYRTNSHGESVPFIQENILPQNFEGDNQLWLAIVFALVGLGLIIFIEKFAAKKR
;
A
#
# COMPACT_ATOMS: atom_id res chain seq x y z
N LEU A 1 -7.33 -2.23 -23.19
CA LEU A 1 -8.47 -1.60 -22.47
C LEU A 1 -8.00 -0.66 -21.35
N LEU A 2 -7.22 -1.12 -20.36
CA LEU A 2 -6.67 -0.23 -19.30
C LEU A 2 -5.80 0.91 -19.84
N LEU A 3 -4.97 0.66 -20.85
CA LEU A 3 -4.15 1.69 -21.52
C LEU A 3 -5.00 2.78 -22.18
N GLY A 4 -6.18 2.45 -22.73
CA GLY A 4 -7.05 3.43 -23.40
C GLY A 4 -7.69 4.43 -22.45
N SER A 5 -8.08 3.98 -21.25
CA SER A 5 -8.62 4.89 -20.21
C SER A 5 -7.52 5.78 -19.62
N TYR A 6 -6.29 5.26 -19.48
CA TYR A 6 -5.14 6.03 -19.01
C TYR A 6 -4.72 7.10 -20.03
N GLU A 7 -4.63 6.72 -21.31
CA GLU A 7 -4.42 7.64 -22.44
C GLU A 7 -5.47 8.75 -22.48
N LEU A 8 -6.75 8.43 -22.25
CA LEU A 8 -7.84 9.42 -22.26
C LEU A 8 -7.71 10.44 -21.11
N VAL A 9 -7.34 10.01 -19.90
CA VAL A 9 -7.12 10.92 -18.78
C VAL A 9 -5.85 11.73 -18.97
N LEU A 10 -4.75 11.10 -19.40
CA LEU A 10 -3.47 11.79 -19.65
C LEU A 10 -3.57 12.83 -20.77
N SER A 11 -4.21 12.48 -21.89
CA SER A 11 -4.45 13.41 -22.99
C SER A 11 -5.37 14.56 -22.57
N SER A 12 -6.37 14.29 -21.73
CA SER A 12 -7.24 15.34 -21.19
C SER A 12 -6.50 16.31 -20.27
N ILE A 13 -5.51 15.83 -19.50
CA ILE A 13 -4.63 16.68 -18.69
C ILE A 13 -3.72 17.51 -19.58
N LYS A 14 -3.12 16.88 -20.61
CA LYS A 14 -2.22 17.55 -21.56
C LYS A 14 -2.92 18.63 -22.38
N ASP A 15 -4.15 18.37 -22.82
CA ASP A 15 -4.98 19.28 -23.61
C ASP A 15 -5.81 20.26 -22.74
N LEU A 16 -5.62 20.24 -21.41
CA LEU A 16 -6.38 21.05 -20.45
C LEU A 16 -7.91 20.98 -20.66
N LYS A 17 -8.44 19.78 -20.96
CA LYS A 17 -9.87 19.53 -21.12
C LYS A 17 -10.56 19.49 -19.75
N LEU A 18 -10.78 20.69 -19.19
CA LEU A 18 -11.36 20.89 -17.86
C LEU A 18 -12.68 20.12 -17.63
N SER A 19 -13.52 19.97 -18.66
CA SER A 19 -14.78 19.23 -18.55
C SER A 19 -14.58 17.75 -18.21
N ILE A 20 -13.60 17.09 -18.84
CA ILE A 20 -13.34 15.65 -18.62
C ILE A 20 -12.67 15.45 -17.27
N ILE A 21 -11.71 16.31 -16.93
CA ILE A 21 -11.03 16.31 -15.64
C ILE A 21 -12.04 16.54 -14.50
N ALA A 22 -12.96 17.48 -14.66
CA ALA A 22 -13.98 17.77 -13.65
C ALA A 22 -14.92 16.58 -13.41
N ILE A 23 -15.43 15.94 -14.46
CA ILE A 23 -16.29 14.76 -14.34
C ILE A 23 -15.53 13.60 -13.69
N PHE A 24 -14.28 13.38 -14.11
CA PHE A 24 -13.41 12.37 -13.51
C PHE A 24 -13.14 12.66 -12.02
N ALA A 25 -12.81 13.90 -11.68
CA ALA A 25 -12.57 14.32 -10.31
C ALA A 25 -13.81 14.15 -9.42
N VAL A 26 -14.99 14.53 -9.91
CA VAL A 26 -16.26 14.32 -9.19
C VAL A 26 -16.52 12.83 -8.99
N GLY A 27 -16.23 11.99 -9.99
CA GLY A 27 -16.30 10.53 -9.88
C GLY A 27 -15.36 9.99 -8.80
N CYS A 28 -14.09 10.42 -8.79
CA CYS A 28 -13.11 10.04 -7.76
C CYS A 28 -13.53 10.48 -6.36
N ILE A 29 -13.98 11.73 -6.21
CA ILE A 29 -14.45 12.26 -4.91
C ILE A 29 -15.65 11.45 -4.41
N THR A 30 -16.64 11.21 -5.29
CA THR A 30 -17.83 10.43 -4.95
C THR A 30 -17.47 9.01 -4.56
N GLY A 31 -16.55 8.37 -5.31
CA GLY A 31 -16.05 7.02 -5.01
C GLY A 31 -15.33 6.94 -3.67
N LEU A 32 -14.42 7.88 -3.40
CA LEU A 32 -13.67 7.95 -2.13
C LEU A 32 -14.61 8.21 -0.94
N LEU A 33 -15.56 9.13 -1.07
CA LEU A 33 -16.54 9.41 -0.02
C LEU A 33 -17.47 8.23 0.23
N SER A 34 -17.94 7.56 -0.82
CA SER A 34 -18.78 6.36 -0.72
C SER A 34 -18.03 5.23 -0.02
N PHE A 35 -16.78 4.99 -0.42
CA PHE A 35 -15.93 3.98 0.21
C PHE A 35 -15.62 4.29 1.68
N SER A 36 -15.30 5.56 1.99
CA SER A 36 -15.07 6.00 3.37
C SER A 36 -16.32 5.82 4.25
N LYS A 37 -17.50 6.16 3.74
CA LYS A 37 -18.78 5.92 4.42
C LYS A 37 -19.05 4.43 4.63
N LEU A 38 -18.77 3.61 3.63
CA LEU A 38 -18.93 2.14 3.72
C LEU A 38 -18.04 1.57 4.82
N LEU A 39 -16.75 1.92 4.84
CA LEU A 39 -15.82 1.49 5.88
C LEU A 39 -16.27 1.96 7.26
N ASN A 40 -16.66 3.23 7.41
CA ASN A 40 -17.15 3.75 8.69
C ASN A 40 -18.42 3.01 9.17
N TRP A 41 -19.33 2.67 8.25
CA TRP A 41 -20.51 1.87 8.57
C TRP A 41 -20.14 0.45 9.01
N MET A 42 -19.21 -0.21 8.30
CA MET A 42 -18.70 -1.52 8.68
C MET A 42 -18.02 -1.51 10.06
N PHE A 43 -17.18 -0.51 10.34
CA PHE A 43 -16.53 -0.35 11.64
C PHE A 43 -17.52 -0.17 12.79
N LYS A 44 -18.65 0.51 12.57
CA LYS A 44 -19.68 0.74 13.60
C LYS A 44 -20.55 -0.50 13.86
N LYS A 45 -20.89 -1.26 12.82
CA LYS A 45 -21.84 -2.38 12.92
C LYS A 45 -21.17 -3.75 13.09
N TYR A 46 -19.96 -3.92 12.54
CA TYR A 46 -19.21 -5.18 12.49
C TYR A 46 -17.73 -4.93 12.82
N HIS A 47 -17.46 -4.33 13.99
CA HIS A 47 -16.11 -3.94 14.40
C HIS A 47 -15.11 -5.10 14.31
N ASP A 48 -15.39 -6.19 15.02
CA ASP A 48 -14.47 -7.34 15.13
C ASP A 48 -14.19 -8.00 13.78
N LEU A 49 -15.24 -8.17 12.96
CA LEU A 49 -15.11 -8.74 11.61
C LEU A 49 -14.29 -7.82 10.69
N THR A 50 -14.51 -6.51 10.76
CA THR A 50 -13.77 -5.53 9.93
C THR A 50 -12.30 -5.52 10.32
N VAL A 51 -11.99 -5.51 11.62
CA VAL A 51 -10.61 -5.57 12.12
C VAL A 51 -9.95 -6.89 11.73
N ALA A 52 -10.64 -8.03 11.81
CA ALA A 52 -10.11 -9.32 11.37
C ALA A 52 -9.79 -9.34 9.87
N ILE A 53 -10.68 -8.81 9.02
CA ILE A 53 -10.46 -8.70 7.58
C ILE A 53 -9.28 -7.79 7.25
N LEU A 54 -9.22 -6.60 7.86
CA LEU A 54 -8.12 -5.66 7.65
C LEU A 54 -6.79 -6.25 8.12
N THR A 55 -6.78 -6.93 9.27
CA THR A 55 -5.60 -7.64 9.77
C THR A 55 -5.18 -8.74 8.80
N GLY A 56 -6.13 -9.52 8.28
CA GLY A 56 -5.87 -10.53 7.25
C GLY A 56 -5.30 -9.92 5.97
N PHE A 57 -5.80 -8.77 5.52
CA PHE A 57 -5.27 -8.03 4.38
C PHE A 57 -3.84 -7.53 4.64
N LEU A 58 -3.58 -6.98 5.83
CA LEU A 58 -2.24 -6.54 6.24
C LEU A 58 -1.26 -7.71 6.24
N VAL A 59 -1.63 -8.85 6.84
CA VAL A 59 -0.83 -10.08 6.87
C VAL A 59 -0.62 -10.63 5.45
N GLY A 60 -1.64 -10.63 4.60
CA GLY A 60 -1.53 -11.04 3.20
C GLY A 60 -0.60 -10.14 2.38
N SER A 61 -0.64 -8.82 2.64
CA SER A 61 0.24 -7.85 1.98
C SER A 61 1.70 -7.99 2.41
N LEU A 62 1.96 -8.54 3.62
CA LEU A 62 3.30 -8.72 4.18
C LEU A 62 4.22 -9.48 3.23
N ASN A 63 3.72 -10.51 2.54
CA ASN A 63 4.49 -11.25 1.55
C ASN A 63 5.01 -10.35 0.42
N LYS A 64 4.21 -9.37 -0.01
CA LYS A 64 4.59 -8.45 -1.09
C LYS A 64 5.57 -7.37 -0.62
N ILE A 65 5.37 -6.81 0.57
CA ILE A 65 6.25 -5.78 1.15
C ILE A 65 7.49 -6.36 1.84
N TRP A 66 7.60 -7.69 1.95
CA TRP A 66 8.73 -8.37 2.61
C TRP A 66 10.07 -7.88 2.04
N PRO A 67 10.98 -7.35 2.88
CA PRO A 67 12.17 -6.67 2.38
C PRO A 67 13.26 -7.64 1.90
N TRP A 68 13.30 -8.88 2.44
CA TRP A 68 14.33 -9.86 2.10
C TRP A 68 13.88 -10.77 0.96
N LYS A 69 14.29 -10.42 -0.26
CA LYS A 69 13.96 -11.17 -1.47
C LYS A 69 15.20 -11.41 -2.31
N THR A 70 15.34 -12.61 -2.87
CA THR A 70 16.37 -12.92 -3.86
C THR A 70 15.72 -13.08 -5.23
N SER A 71 16.33 -12.50 -6.27
CA SER A 71 15.83 -12.57 -7.64
C SER A 71 16.44 -13.77 -8.37
N LEU A 72 15.62 -14.77 -8.66
CA LEU A 72 16.02 -16.00 -9.33
C LEU A 72 16.11 -15.86 -10.86
N SER A 73 15.37 -14.92 -11.44
CA SER A 73 15.45 -14.63 -12.87
C SER A 73 15.30 -13.13 -13.12
N TYR A 74 16.06 -12.65 -14.09
CA TYR A 74 15.99 -11.28 -14.57
C TYR A 74 15.31 -11.29 -15.95
N ARG A 75 14.43 -10.33 -16.19
CA ARG A 75 13.91 -10.04 -17.54
C ARG A 75 14.42 -8.69 -18.00
N THR A 76 14.74 -8.61 -19.28
CA THR A 76 15.05 -7.33 -19.93
C THR A 76 13.75 -6.59 -20.17
N ASN A 77 13.59 -5.42 -19.53
CA ASN A 77 12.47 -4.51 -19.76
C ASN A 77 12.56 -3.90 -21.18
N SER A 78 11.50 -3.27 -21.67
CA SER A 78 11.45 -2.54 -22.94
C SER A 78 12.50 -1.43 -23.07
N HIS A 79 13.13 -1.03 -21.96
CA HIS A 79 14.24 -0.07 -21.88
C HIS A 79 15.64 -0.72 -21.86
N GLY A 80 15.76 -2.04 -22.02
CA GLY A 80 17.05 -2.74 -22.01
C GLY A 80 17.59 -3.06 -20.62
N GLU A 81 16.89 -2.68 -19.54
CA GLU A 81 17.32 -2.92 -18.15
C GLU A 81 16.91 -4.30 -17.65
N SER A 82 17.83 -5.02 -16.99
CA SER A 82 17.56 -6.30 -16.34
C SER A 82 16.80 -6.10 -15.04
N VAL A 83 15.47 -6.25 -15.08
CA VAL A 83 14.61 -6.17 -13.90
C VAL A 83 14.36 -7.56 -13.32
N PRO A 84 14.36 -7.71 -11.98
CA PRO A 84 14.10 -9.00 -11.33
C PRO A 84 12.66 -9.45 -11.61
N PHE A 85 12.51 -10.57 -12.30
CA PHE A 85 11.23 -11.10 -12.79
C PHE A 85 10.59 -12.08 -11.80
N ILE A 86 11.37 -13.05 -11.31
CA ILE A 86 10.94 -13.96 -10.24
C ILE A 86 11.78 -13.65 -9.01
N GLN A 87 11.10 -13.31 -7.92
CA GLN A 87 11.69 -13.04 -6.63
C GLN A 87 11.12 -14.03 -5.62
N GLU A 88 11.99 -14.69 -4.86
CA GLU A 88 11.59 -15.56 -3.75
C GLU A 88 11.77 -14.84 -2.41
N ASN A 89 10.79 -15.03 -1.53
CA ASN A 89 10.86 -14.53 -0.17
C ASN A 89 11.81 -15.41 0.64
N ILE A 90 12.89 -14.81 1.13
CA ILE A 90 13.89 -15.49 1.95
C ILE A 90 13.92 -14.88 3.34
N LEU A 91 14.43 -15.65 4.30
CA LEU A 91 14.68 -15.15 5.65
C LEU A 91 15.85 -14.17 5.63
N PRO A 92 15.88 -13.19 6.54
CA PRO A 92 16.93 -12.18 6.62
C PRO A 92 18.35 -12.75 6.79
N GLN A 93 18.45 -13.95 7.36
CA GLN A 93 19.71 -14.66 7.58
C GLN A 93 20.33 -15.17 6.28
N ASN A 94 19.50 -15.40 5.25
CA ASN A 94 19.92 -15.95 3.95
C ASN A 94 20.04 -14.85 2.88
N PHE A 95 19.93 -13.58 3.28
CA PHE A 95 20.05 -12.45 2.36
C PHE A 95 21.53 -12.22 2.06
N GLU A 96 21.92 -12.29 0.79
CA GLU A 96 23.33 -12.19 0.35
C GLU A 96 23.96 -10.80 0.56
N GLY A 97 23.16 -9.77 0.86
CA GLY A 97 23.61 -8.40 1.13
C GLY A 97 23.54 -7.98 2.61
N ASP A 98 23.65 -6.67 2.87
CA ASP A 98 23.37 -6.12 4.19
C ASP A 98 21.88 -6.29 4.51
N ASN A 99 21.57 -7.22 5.40
CA ASN A 99 20.19 -7.56 5.75
C ASN A 99 19.52 -6.50 6.63
N GLN A 100 20.27 -5.52 7.16
CA GLN A 100 19.76 -4.41 8.00
C GLN A 100 18.79 -4.84 9.10
N LEU A 101 18.93 -6.09 9.58
CA LEU A 101 18.02 -6.72 10.52
C LEU A 101 17.83 -5.90 11.79
N TRP A 102 18.95 -5.43 12.33
CA TRP A 102 18.97 -4.67 13.57
C TRP A 102 18.25 -3.33 13.42
N LEU A 103 18.46 -2.65 12.29
CA LEU A 103 17.80 -1.40 11.95
C LEU A 103 16.29 -1.61 11.76
N ALA A 104 15.87 -2.69 11.10
CA ALA A 104 14.46 -3.06 10.97
C ALA A 104 13.79 -3.30 12.34
N ILE A 105 14.49 -3.99 13.27
CA ILE A 105 14.01 -4.21 14.63
C ILE A 105 13.87 -2.88 15.39
N VAL A 106 14.86 -1.98 15.28
CA VAL A 106 14.80 -0.65 15.91
C VAL A 106 13.59 0.14 15.38
N PHE A 107 13.40 0.20 14.05
CA PHE A 107 12.23 0.88 13.48
C PHE A 107 10.90 0.24 13.90
N ALA A 108 10.83 -1.09 14.01
CA ALA A 108 9.65 -1.79 14.50
C ALA A 108 9.35 -1.40 15.97
N LEU A 109 10.36 -1.37 16.83
CA LEU A 109 10.22 -0.95 18.23
C LEU A 109 9.83 0.53 18.36
N VAL A 110 10.41 1.41 17.54
CA VAL A 110 10.04 2.84 17.49
C VAL A 110 8.59 3.00 17.06
N GLY A 111 8.15 2.30 16.01
CA GLY A 111 6.77 2.33 15.54
C GLY A 111 5.79 1.83 16.61
N LEU A 112 6.11 0.72 17.29
CA LEU A 112 5.31 0.18 18.39
C LEU A 112 5.26 1.19 19.56
N GLY A 113 6.40 1.79 19.91
CA GLY A 113 6.48 2.83 20.94
C GLY A 113 5.61 4.05 20.63
N LEU A 114 5.60 4.51 19.37
CA LEU A 114 4.73 5.60 18.92
C LEU A 114 3.25 5.25 19.05
N ILE A 115 2.85 4.03 18.72
CA ILE A 115 1.46 3.58 18.89
C ILE A 115 1.05 3.62 20.36
N ILE A 116 1.86 3.06 21.26
CA ILE A 116 1.61 3.08 22.71
C ILE A 116 1.56 4.52 23.24
N PHE A 117 2.45 5.38 22.76
CA PHE A 117 2.47 6.79 23.13
C PHE A 117 1.17 7.50 22.73
N ILE A 118 0.72 7.32 21.48
CA ILE A 118 -0.55 7.89 20.99
C ILE A 118 -1.72 7.34 21.80
N GLU A 119 -1.76 6.04 22.05
CA GLU A 119 -2.82 5.40 22.84
C GLU A 119 -2.90 5.99 24.25
N LYS A 120 -1.75 6.14 24.94
CA LYS A 120 -1.71 6.76 26.27
C LYS A 120 -2.21 8.20 26.28
N PHE A 121 -1.86 9.00 25.27
CA PHE A 121 -2.32 10.39 25.17
C PHE A 121 -3.80 10.49 24.81
N ALA A 122 -4.30 9.60 23.95
CA ALA A 122 -5.71 9.52 23.58
C ALA A 122 -6.58 9.04 24.75
N ALA A 123 -6.12 8.02 25.49
CA ALA A 123 -6.81 7.49 26.67
C ALA A 123 -6.88 8.52 27.81
N LYS A 124 -5.88 9.39 27.94
CA LYS A 124 -5.86 10.48 28.93
C LYS A 124 -6.87 11.60 28.62
N LYS A 125 -7.43 11.65 27.40
CA LYS A 125 -8.37 12.69 26.95
C LYS A 125 -9.84 12.22 26.95
N ARG A 126 -10.11 10.98 27.39
CA ARG A 126 -11.44 10.39 27.56
C ARG A 126 -11.80 10.33 29.03
#